data_AF-A0A6J7ILR3-F1
#
_entry.id   AF-A0A6J7ILR3-F1
#
_cell.length_a   1.000
_cell.length_b   1.000
_cell.length_c   1.000
_cell.angle_alpha   90.00
_cell.angle_beta   90.00
_cell.angle_gamma   90.00
#
_symmetry.space_group_name_H-M   'P 1'
#
loop_
_entity.id
_entity.type
_entity.pdbx_description
1 polymer ?
#
loop_
_entity_poly.entity_id
_entity_poly.type
_entity_poly.pdbx_seq_one_letter_code
_entity_poly.pdbx_strand_id
1 'polypeptide(L)'
;MGRRAVRAAVRIPENGGKILQVGRKLDPDEAAAVMRAAGMEPLAPYPGSARRWECRCGRCGRVVYPEHRAVRSGQGGCAFCGRADALAALRVDPERAVRVMLGVGLRPLEPYTTSKATWRCECLTCGEIVVSMYCLGQQGRGCPDCGRKRGAAKRRFSHEFAAEAMRAAGLEPLEPYPGTMLKWRCTCVSCGEEVETTRSKVISSGLGCPRCALPKTTPAQG
;
A
#
# COMPACT_ATOMS: atom_id res chain seq x y z
N MET A 1 44.59 1.77 -63.42
CA MET A 1 44.07 3.16 -63.50
C MET A 1 43.56 3.55 -62.12
N GLY A 2 43.98 4.59 -61.42
CA GLY A 2 45.02 5.58 -61.63
C GLY A 2 45.28 6.30 -60.29
N ARG A 3 46.55 6.62 -60.07
CA ARG A 3 47.12 7.73 -59.27
C ARG A 3 46.87 7.77 -57.75
N ARG A 4 47.91 7.35 -57.05
CA ARG A 4 48.37 7.91 -55.77
C ARG A 4 48.49 9.44 -55.86
N ALA A 5 48.13 10.14 -54.79
CA ALA A 5 48.71 11.43 -54.42
C ALA A 5 48.97 11.48 -52.90
N VAL A 6 50.22 11.15 -52.58
CA VAL A 6 51.10 11.70 -51.53
C VAL A 6 50.46 12.74 -50.60
N ARG A 7 50.43 12.47 -49.29
CA ARG A 7 50.50 13.53 -48.27
C ARG A 7 51.74 13.32 -47.41
N ALA A 8 52.62 14.31 -47.49
CA ALA A 8 53.81 14.44 -46.70
C ALA A 8 53.48 14.49 -45.21
N ALA A 9 54.33 13.84 -44.42
CA ALA A 9 54.41 14.04 -42.99
C ALA A 9 54.85 15.48 -42.70
N VAL A 10 54.07 16.21 -41.91
CA VAL A 10 54.53 17.44 -41.25
C VAL A 10 54.34 17.22 -39.75
N ARG A 11 55.46 17.34 -39.03
CA ARG A 11 55.60 17.13 -37.59
C ARG A 11 54.64 18.03 -36.82
N ILE A 12 54.04 17.47 -35.78
CA ILE A 12 53.26 18.18 -34.77
C ILE A 12 54.25 18.94 -33.88
N PRO A 13 54.15 20.28 -33.73
CA PRO A 13 54.71 20.93 -32.56
C PRO A 13 53.73 20.72 -31.40
N GLU A 14 54.20 20.02 -30.38
CA GLU A 14 53.59 20.04 -29.05
C GLU A 14 53.64 21.48 -28.53
N ASN A 15 52.48 22.09 -28.34
CA ASN A 15 52.35 23.16 -27.38
C ASN A 15 50.91 23.24 -26.87
N GLY A 16 50.77 22.95 -25.58
CA GLY A 16 49.52 23.03 -24.84
C GLY A 16 48.99 24.46 -24.79
N GLY A 17 48.10 24.79 -25.71
CA GLY A 17 47.21 25.94 -25.63
C GLY A 17 45.83 25.48 -25.17
N LYS A 18 45.49 25.75 -23.92
CA LYS A 18 44.16 25.51 -23.35
C LYS A 18 43.14 26.31 -24.17
N ILE A 19 42.38 25.64 -25.04
CA ILE A 19 41.28 26.25 -25.80
C ILE A 19 40.22 26.65 -24.77
N LEU A 20 40.12 27.94 -24.45
CA LEU A 20 38.99 28.47 -23.71
C LEU A 20 37.75 28.27 -24.59
N GLN A 21 36.92 27.26 -24.27
CA GLN A 21 35.58 27.15 -24.85
C GLN A 21 34.81 28.41 -24.46
N VAL A 22 34.73 29.36 -25.38
CA VAL A 22 33.77 30.47 -25.30
C VAL A 22 32.40 29.82 -25.35
N GLY A 23 31.70 29.79 -24.20
CA GLY A 23 30.36 29.24 -24.10
C GLY A 23 29.48 29.88 -25.17
N ARG A 24 29.10 29.10 -26.19
CA ARG A 24 28.27 29.58 -27.30
C ARG A 24 26.95 30.08 -26.70
N LYS A 25 26.72 31.39 -26.72
CA LYS A 25 25.41 31.96 -26.37
C LYS A 25 24.41 31.32 -27.33
N LEU A 26 23.40 30.65 -26.78
CA LEU A 26 22.33 30.05 -27.57
C LEU A 26 21.61 31.16 -28.32
N ASP A 27 21.37 30.95 -29.60
CA ASP A 27 20.64 31.88 -30.45
C ASP A 27 19.17 32.00 -29.95
N PRO A 28 18.61 33.22 -29.81
CA PRO A 28 17.24 33.41 -29.34
C PRO A 28 16.18 32.70 -30.19
N ASP A 29 16.37 32.59 -31.51
CA ASP A 29 15.42 31.94 -32.41
C ASP A 29 15.51 30.42 -32.28
N GLU A 30 16.71 29.87 -32.11
CA GLU A 30 16.91 28.46 -31.75
C GLU A 30 16.23 28.14 -30.41
N ALA A 31 16.38 29.00 -29.40
CA ALA A 31 15.74 28.83 -28.10
C ALA A 31 14.21 28.88 -28.24
N ALA A 32 13.68 29.82 -29.04
CA ALA A 32 12.25 29.95 -29.27
C ALA A 32 11.68 28.74 -30.03
N ALA A 33 12.43 28.18 -30.98
CA ALA A 33 12.04 26.97 -31.71
C ALA A 33 11.91 25.76 -30.76
N VAL A 34 12.83 25.60 -29.81
CA VAL A 34 12.74 24.55 -28.77
C VAL A 34 11.48 24.74 -27.91
N MET A 35 11.18 25.97 -27.49
CA MET A 35 9.97 26.26 -26.71
C MET A 35 8.70 25.91 -27.50
N ARG A 36 8.62 26.35 -28.76
CA ARG A 36 7.48 26.10 -29.64
C ARG A 36 7.29 24.60 -29.92
N ALA A 37 8.37 23.85 -30.14
CA ALA A 37 8.33 22.40 -30.29
C ALA A 37 7.78 21.69 -29.04
N ALA A 38 7.99 22.26 -27.85
CA ALA A 38 7.40 21.78 -26.59
C ALA A 38 5.99 22.36 -26.31
N GLY A 39 5.37 23.03 -27.27
CA GLY A 39 4.03 23.62 -27.13
C GLY A 39 3.98 24.87 -26.25
N MET A 40 5.10 25.57 -26.08
CA MET A 40 5.20 26.83 -25.34
C MET A 40 5.49 27.97 -26.31
N GLU A 41 4.57 28.92 -26.46
CA GLU A 41 4.73 30.08 -27.32
C GLU A 41 5.39 31.22 -26.53
N PRO A 42 6.63 31.64 -26.81
CA PRO A 42 7.29 32.75 -26.11
C PRO A 42 6.53 34.07 -26.29
N LEU A 43 6.29 34.80 -25.20
CA LEU A 43 5.63 36.11 -25.21
C LEU A 43 6.59 37.27 -24.95
N ALA A 44 7.82 36.96 -24.53
CA ALA A 44 8.87 37.91 -24.23
C ALA A 44 10.19 37.49 -24.92
N PRO A 45 11.15 38.41 -25.11
CA PRO A 45 12.50 38.08 -25.61
C PRO A 45 13.19 37.02 -24.75
N TYR A 46 14.07 36.22 -25.36
CA TYR A 46 14.79 35.14 -24.68
C TYR A 46 15.60 35.65 -23.47
N PRO A 47 15.25 35.25 -22.22
CA PRO A 47 15.90 35.77 -21.03
C PRO A 47 17.19 35.01 -20.66
N GLY A 48 17.54 33.96 -21.40
CA GLY A 48 18.63 33.04 -21.09
C GLY A 48 18.16 31.68 -20.57
N SER A 49 19.04 30.68 -20.65
CA SER A 49 18.65 29.26 -20.58
C SER A 49 18.08 28.81 -19.22
N ALA A 50 18.58 29.38 -18.13
CA ALA A 50 18.16 29.04 -16.76
C ALA A 50 17.19 30.08 -16.15
N ARG A 51 16.68 31.02 -16.95
CA ARG A 51 15.73 32.03 -16.49
C ARG A 51 14.31 31.64 -16.86
N ARG A 52 13.38 32.09 -16.02
CA ARG A 52 11.94 32.01 -16.26
C ARG A 52 11.59 32.79 -17.52
N TRP A 53 11.07 32.09 -18.51
CA TRP A 53 10.66 32.68 -19.78
C TRP A 53 9.14 32.72 -19.86
N GLU A 54 8.58 33.92 -19.99
CA GLU A 54 7.16 34.11 -20.19
C GLU A 54 6.70 33.48 -21.52
N CYS A 55 5.83 32.48 -21.41
CA CYS A 55 5.30 31.73 -22.55
C CYS A 55 3.81 31.46 -22.37
N ARG A 56 3.05 31.41 -23.47
CA ARG A 56 1.69 30.87 -23.49
C ARG A 56 1.74 29.36 -23.77
N CYS A 57 1.11 28.57 -22.91
CA CYS A 57 0.98 27.13 -23.16
C CYS A 57 -0.05 26.88 -24.27
N GLY A 58 0.35 26.21 -25.35
CA GLY A 58 -0.54 25.83 -26.45
C GLY A 58 -1.64 24.83 -26.06
N ARG A 59 -1.45 24.05 -24.98
CA ARG A 59 -2.44 23.08 -24.50
C ARG A 59 -3.54 23.70 -23.66
N CYS A 60 -3.19 24.55 -22.68
CA CYS A 60 -4.17 25.07 -21.71
C CYS A 60 -4.37 26.59 -21.79
N GLY A 61 -3.70 27.28 -22.71
CA GLY A 61 -3.81 28.72 -22.97
C GLY A 61 -3.21 29.64 -21.89
N ARG A 62 -2.80 29.11 -20.74
CA ARG A 62 -2.24 29.89 -19.63
C ARG A 62 -0.87 30.46 -19.98
N VAL A 63 -0.61 31.67 -19.49
CA VAL A 63 0.74 32.23 -19.41
C VAL A 63 1.49 31.53 -18.28
N VAL A 64 2.65 30.98 -18.59
CA VAL A 64 3.52 30.21 -17.70
C VAL A 64 4.97 30.68 -17.85
N TYR A 65 5.81 30.27 -16.91
CA TYR A 65 7.20 30.74 -16.81
C TYR A 65 8.21 29.57 -16.75
N PRO A 66 8.24 28.67 -17.75
CA PRO A 66 9.22 27.60 -17.83
C PRO A 66 10.65 28.13 -18.01
N GLU A 67 11.64 27.29 -17.69
CA GLU A 67 13.04 27.53 -18.05
C GLU A 67 13.36 26.79 -19.36
N HIS A 68 14.01 27.47 -20.31
CA HIS A 68 14.42 26.85 -21.57
C HIS A 68 15.26 25.58 -21.36
N ARG A 69 16.23 25.58 -20.44
CA ARG A 69 17.05 24.39 -20.16
C ARG A 69 16.23 23.18 -19.71
N ALA A 70 15.16 23.41 -18.93
CA ALA A 70 14.32 22.36 -18.39
C ALA A 70 13.37 21.82 -19.48
N VAL A 71 12.82 22.71 -20.31
CA VAL A 71 12.03 22.34 -21.48
C VAL A 71 12.89 21.51 -22.45
N ARG A 72 14.11 21.97 -22.75
CA ARG A 72 15.07 21.26 -23.61
C ARG A 72 15.43 19.87 -23.09
N SER A 73 15.51 19.68 -21.77
CA SER A 73 15.78 18.38 -21.17
C SER A 73 14.52 17.53 -20.92
N GLY A 74 13.34 17.98 -21.36
CA GLY A 74 12.06 17.29 -21.17
C GLY A 74 11.53 17.29 -19.73
N GLN A 75 12.15 18.05 -18.82
CA GLN A 75 11.76 18.15 -17.41
C GLN A 75 10.94 19.43 -17.10
N GLY A 76 10.71 20.27 -18.10
CA GLY A 76 10.04 21.57 -17.98
C GLY A 76 8.88 21.73 -18.95
N GLY A 77 8.21 22.88 -18.87
CA GLY A 77 7.06 23.22 -19.70
C GLY A 77 5.94 23.85 -18.87
N CYS A 78 4.69 23.61 -19.24
CA CYS A 78 3.56 24.11 -18.47
C CYS A 78 3.38 23.32 -17.18
N ALA A 79 3.73 23.93 -16.04
CA ALA A 79 3.61 23.32 -14.71
C ALA A 79 2.17 22.87 -14.38
N PHE A 80 1.15 23.55 -14.90
CA PHE A 80 -0.25 23.17 -14.69
C PHE A 80 -0.61 21.89 -15.44
N CYS A 81 -0.25 21.81 -16.73
CA CYS A 81 -0.46 20.63 -17.55
C CYS A 81 0.34 19.43 -17.00
N GLY A 82 1.63 19.62 -16.70
CA GLY A 82 2.47 18.57 -16.13
C GLY A 82 1.93 18.05 -14.79
N ARG A 83 1.41 18.93 -13.92
CA ARG A 83 0.73 18.51 -12.69
C ARG A 83 -0.55 17.73 -12.96
N ALA A 84 -1.37 18.18 -13.91
CA ALA A 84 -2.61 17.50 -14.27
C ALA A 84 -2.34 16.09 -14.82
N ASP A 85 -1.33 15.95 -15.68
CA ASP A 85 -0.93 14.66 -16.25
C ASP A 85 -0.35 13.73 -15.18
N ALA A 86 0.51 14.25 -14.28
CA ALA A 86 1.03 13.49 -13.16
C ALA A 86 -0.11 12.99 -12.25
N LEU A 87 -1.10 13.82 -11.94
CA LEU A 87 -2.26 13.42 -11.16
C LEU A 87 -3.13 12.39 -11.91
N ALA A 88 -3.31 12.54 -13.21
CA ALA A 88 -4.03 11.58 -14.04
C ALA A 88 -3.33 10.22 -14.05
N ALA A 89 -1.99 10.20 -14.16
CA ALA A 89 -1.19 8.99 -14.13
C ALA A 89 -1.23 8.26 -12.78
N LEU A 90 -1.51 8.97 -11.68
CA LEU A 90 -1.72 8.38 -10.35
C LEU A 90 -3.13 7.81 -10.13
N ARG A 91 -4.09 8.04 -11.04
CA ARG A 91 -5.45 7.52 -10.88
C ARG A 91 -5.43 6.00 -10.97
N VAL A 92 -6.16 5.38 -10.06
CA VAL A 92 -6.36 3.94 -10.08
C VAL A 92 -7.32 3.61 -11.21
N ASP A 93 -6.88 2.72 -12.10
CA ASP A 93 -7.72 2.12 -13.12
C ASP A 93 -8.95 1.41 -12.48
N PRO A 94 -10.19 1.75 -12.88
CA PRO A 94 -11.41 1.15 -12.33
C PRO A 94 -11.42 -0.38 -12.36
N GLU A 95 -10.94 -1.00 -13.43
CA GLU A 95 -10.94 -2.46 -13.55
C GLU A 95 -9.95 -3.11 -12.58
N ARG A 96 -8.78 -2.48 -12.38
CA ARG A 96 -7.86 -2.86 -11.32
C ARG A 96 -8.50 -2.75 -9.94
N ALA A 97 -9.26 -1.69 -9.66
CA ALA A 97 -9.95 -1.54 -8.38
C ALA A 97 -10.97 -2.67 -8.16
N VAL A 98 -11.76 -3.01 -9.18
CA VAL A 98 -12.71 -4.14 -9.14
C VAL A 98 -11.99 -5.47 -8.88
N ARG A 99 -10.88 -5.75 -9.57
CA ARG A 99 -10.09 -6.99 -9.35
C ARG A 99 -9.59 -7.12 -7.92
N VAL A 100 -9.13 -6.03 -7.31
CA VAL A 100 -8.70 -6.02 -5.90
C VAL A 100 -9.86 -6.39 -4.97
N MET A 101 -11.05 -5.81 -5.19
CA MET A 101 -12.23 -6.11 -4.37
C MET A 101 -12.66 -7.58 -4.50
N LEU A 102 -12.72 -8.08 -5.74
CA LEU A 102 -13.06 -9.48 -6.00
C LEU A 102 -12.06 -10.44 -5.33
N GLY A 103 -10.76 -10.11 -5.35
CA GLY A 103 -9.71 -10.90 -4.71
C GLY A 103 -9.86 -11.04 -3.18
N VAL A 104 -10.55 -10.11 -2.52
CA VAL A 104 -10.87 -10.20 -1.08
C VAL A 104 -12.29 -10.73 -0.82
N GLY A 105 -12.96 -11.28 -1.83
CA GLY A 105 -14.29 -11.86 -1.73
C GLY A 105 -15.42 -10.83 -1.67
N LEU A 106 -15.22 -9.64 -2.23
CA LEU A 106 -16.20 -8.56 -2.30
C LEU A 106 -16.52 -8.23 -3.76
N ARG A 107 -17.79 -8.36 -4.17
CA ARG A 107 -18.26 -7.97 -5.50
C ARG A 107 -18.78 -6.53 -5.44
N PRO A 108 -18.14 -5.55 -6.10
CA PRO A 108 -18.67 -4.19 -6.17
C PRO A 108 -20.06 -4.18 -6.82
N LEU A 109 -20.97 -3.39 -6.26
CA LEU A 109 -22.33 -3.18 -6.79
C LEU A 109 -22.47 -1.85 -7.52
N GLU A 110 -21.41 -1.03 -7.54
CA GLU A 110 -21.40 0.30 -8.14
C GLU A 110 -20.04 0.63 -8.76
N PRO A 111 -19.98 1.57 -9.72
CA PRO A 111 -18.75 1.92 -10.44
C PRO A 111 -17.71 2.66 -9.60
N TYR A 112 -16.43 2.51 -9.96
CA TYR A 112 -15.31 3.09 -9.21
C TYR A 112 -15.15 4.55 -9.55
N THR A 113 -15.08 5.38 -8.53
CA THR A 113 -14.89 6.82 -8.72
C THR A 113 -13.51 7.25 -8.29
N THR A 114 -13.13 6.99 -7.03
CA THR A 114 -11.84 7.40 -6.47
C THR A 114 -11.36 6.44 -5.38
N SER A 115 -10.08 6.53 -5.03
CA SER A 115 -9.48 5.72 -3.96
C SER A 115 -9.96 6.04 -2.56
N LYS A 116 -10.59 7.22 -2.37
CA LYS A 116 -11.16 7.67 -1.10
C LYS A 116 -12.67 7.43 -1.01
N ALA A 117 -13.32 7.11 -2.12
CA ALA A 117 -14.75 6.82 -2.11
C ALA A 117 -15.00 5.48 -1.40
N THR A 118 -16.09 5.45 -0.64
CA THR A 118 -16.66 4.21 -0.15
C THR A 118 -17.47 3.55 -1.26
N TRP A 119 -17.63 2.23 -1.13
CA TRP A 119 -18.16 1.37 -2.17
C TRP A 119 -19.00 0.25 -1.58
N ARG A 120 -20.25 0.15 -2.02
CA ARG A 120 -21.16 -0.96 -1.72
C ARG A 120 -20.69 -2.20 -2.45
N CYS A 121 -20.51 -3.27 -1.70
CA CYS A 121 -20.09 -4.56 -2.20
C CYS A 121 -20.96 -5.66 -1.61
N GLU A 122 -21.27 -6.68 -2.39
CA GLU A 122 -21.84 -7.93 -1.90
C GLU A 122 -20.71 -8.87 -1.47
N CYS A 123 -20.81 -9.43 -0.26
CA CYS A 123 -19.86 -10.44 0.18
C CYS A 123 -20.13 -11.77 -0.52
N LEU A 124 -19.12 -12.28 -1.24
CA LEU A 124 -19.21 -13.56 -1.94
C LEU A 124 -19.25 -14.79 -1.02
N THR A 125 -18.98 -14.61 0.28
CA THR A 125 -19.03 -15.70 1.27
C THR A 125 -20.37 -15.78 2.00
N CYS A 126 -20.97 -14.65 2.35
CA CYS A 126 -22.19 -14.62 3.18
C CYS A 126 -23.36 -13.86 2.57
N GLY A 127 -23.23 -13.30 1.36
CA GLY A 127 -24.28 -12.55 0.66
C GLY A 127 -24.54 -11.13 1.18
N GLU A 128 -24.04 -10.79 2.38
CA GLU A 128 -24.28 -9.48 3.00
C GLU A 128 -23.72 -8.33 2.18
N ILE A 129 -24.48 -7.24 2.11
CA ILE A 129 -24.03 -5.99 1.50
C ILE A 129 -23.22 -5.19 2.52
N VAL A 130 -21.97 -4.94 2.19
CA VAL A 130 -21.02 -4.22 3.03
C VAL A 130 -20.54 -2.98 2.31
N VAL A 131 -20.21 -1.95 3.09
CA VAL A 131 -19.51 -0.77 2.58
C VAL A 131 -18.01 -0.96 2.82
N SER A 132 -17.21 -0.79 1.78
CA SER A 132 -15.75 -0.93 1.84
C SER A 132 -15.07 0.18 1.06
N MET A 133 -13.74 0.12 0.96
CA MET A 133 -12.90 1.06 0.22
C MET A 133 -11.78 0.31 -0.49
N TYR A 134 -11.32 0.85 -1.63
CA TYR A 134 -10.22 0.27 -2.40
C TYR A 134 -8.96 0.02 -1.55
N CYS A 135 -8.60 0.95 -0.67
CA CYS A 135 -7.42 0.82 0.19
C CYS A 135 -7.51 -0.36 1.18
N LEU A 136 -8.71 -0.73 1.64
CA LEU A 136 -8.93 -1.88 2.51
C LEU A 136 -8.77 -3.19 1.74
N GLY A 137 -9.30 -3.24 0.50
CA GLY A 137 -9.08 -4.36 -0.41
C GLY A 137 -7.59 -4.59 -0.69
N GLN A 138 -6.81 -3.52 -0.92
CA GLN A 138 -5.35 -3.63 -1.08
C GLN A 138 -4.64 -4.21 0.15
N GLN A 139 -5.19 -4.00 1.35
CA GLN A 139 -4.68 -4.57 2.59
C GLN A 139 -5.16 -6.01 2.84
N GLY A 140 -5.85 -6.63 1.87
CA GLY A 140 -6.43 -7.97 2.02
C GLY A 140 -7.66 -8.01 2.94
N ARG A 141 -8.29 -6.86 3.23
CA ARG A 141 -9.46 -6.79 4.11
C ARG A 141 -10.74 -7.01 3.30
N GLY A 142 -11.33 -8.19 3.45
CA GLY A 142 -12.65 -8.54 2.90
C GLY A 142 -13.80 -8.15 3.84
N CYS A 143 -14.90 -8.92 3.79
CA CYS A 143 -16.08 -8.68 4.62
C CYS A 143 -15.74 -8.65 6.13
N PRO A 144 -16.15 -7.60 6.87
CA PRO A 144 -15.84 -7.43 8.28
C PRO A 144 -16.47 -8.54 9.16
N ASP A 145 -17.69 -8.96 8.86
CA ASP A 145 -18.38 -10.00 9.65
C ASP A 145 -17.74 -11.38 9.44
N CYS A 146 -17.44 -11.75 8.19
CA CYS A 146 -16.69 -12.96 7.88
C CYS A 146 -15.29 -12.90 8.52
N GLY A 147 -14.62 -11.75 8.48
CA GLY A 147 -13.34 -11.52 9.15
C GLY A 147 -13.42 -11.72 10.66
N ARG A 148 -14.45 -11.17 11.31
CA ARG A 148 -14.69 -11.34 12.75
C ARG A 148 -14.93 -12.81 13.11
N LYS A 149 -15.77 -13.52 12.34
CA LYS A 149 -16.06 -14.96 12.53
C LYS A 149 -14.79 -15.81 12.40
N ARG A 150 -14.00 -15.63 11.33
CA ARG A 150 -12.71 -16.33 11.16
C ARG A 150 -11.73 -16.01 12.29
N GLY A 151 -11.62 -14.74 12.67
CA GLY A 151 -10.74 -14.32 13.76
C GLY A 151 -11.17 -14.87 15.12
N ALA A 152 -12.48 -15.00 15.38
CA ALA A 152 -13.00 -15.65 16.58
C ALA A 152 -12.70 -17.15 16.59
N ALA A 153 -12.90 -17.84 15.45
CA ALA A 153 -12.56 -19.25 15.31
C ALA A 153 -11.07 -19.52 15.54
N LYS A 154 -10.17 -18.70 14.96
CA LYS A 154 -8.71 -18.82 15.15
C LYS A 154 -8.26 -18.60 16.60
N ARG A 155 -8.97 -17.75 17.35
CA ARG A 155 -8.68 -17.47 18.76
C ARG A 155 -9.29 -18.49 19.73
N ARG A 156 -10.19 -19.36 19.26
CA ARG A 156 -10.80 -20.38 20.11
C ARG A 156 -9.71 -21.40 20.47
N PHE A 157 -9.51 -21.63 21.76
CA PHE A 157 -8.64 -22.71 22.21
C PHE A 157 -9.15 -24.05 21.69
N SER A 158 -8.23 -24.95 21.34
CA SER A 158 -8.61 -26.35 21.08
C SER A 158 -9.21 -26.95 22.36
N HIS A 159 -10.06 -27.97 22.19
CA HIS A 159 -10.61 -28.70 23.32
C HIS A 159 -9.48 -29.21 24.23
N GLU A 160 -8.46 -29.85 23.67
CA GLU A 160 -7.37 -30.45 24.43
C GLU A 160 -6.61 -29.42 25.28
N PHE A 161 -6.23 -28.29 24.67
CA PHE A 161 -5.54 -27.21 25.38
C PHE A 161 -6.42 -26.58 26.48
N ALA A 162 -7.72 -26.46 26.23
CA ALA A 162 -8.66 -25.97 27.22
C ALA A 162 -8.83 -26.99 28.37
N ALA A 163 -8.92 -28.27 28.05
CA ALA A 163 -9.17 -29.37 28.98
C ALA A 163 -7.97 -29.62 29.90
N GLU A 164 -6.75 -29.54 29.38
CA GLU A 164 -5.51 -29.58 30.17
C GLU A 164 -5.52 -28.55 31.32
N ALA A 165 -5.92 -27.30 31.02
CA ALA A 165 -6.01 -26.25 32.04
C ALA A 165 -7.07 -26.53 33.12
N MET A 166 -8.17 -27.20 32.76
CA MET A 166 -9.21 -27.62 33.72
C MET A 166 -8.72 -28.77 34.58
N ARG A 167 -8.08 -29.78 33.97
CA ARG A 167 -7.52 -30.95 34.64
C ARG A 167 -6.43 -30.56 35.63
N ALA A 168 -5.58 -29.58 35.29
CA ALA A 168 -4.58 -29.02 36.21
C ALA A 168 -5.18 -28.34 37.47
N ALA A 169 -6.47 -27.99 37.44
CA ALA A 169 -7.23 -27.49 38.58
C ALA A 169 -8.12 -28.56 39.24
N GLY A 170 -7.92 -29.84 38.89
CA GLY A 170 -8.70 -30.96 39.44
C GLY A 170 -10.13 -31.07 38.91
N LEU A 171 -10.40 -30.51 37.72
CA LEU A 171 -11.71 -30.54 37.07
C LEU A 171 -11.62 -31.30 35.74
N GLU A 172 -12.37 -32.40 35.62
CA GLU A 172 -12.47 -33.20 34.39
C GLU A 172 -13.66 -32.72 33.55
N PRO A 173 -13.44 -32.21 32.32
CA PRO A 173 -14.53 -31.78 31.44
C PRO A 173 -15.49 -32.92 31.04
N LEU A 174 -16.79 -32.64 31.04
CA LEU A 174 -17.83 -33.61 30.65
C LEU A 174 -18.32 -33.43 29.20
N GLU A 175 -17.91 -32.35 28.54
CA GLU A 175 -18.36 -31.97 27.21
C GLU A 175 -17.24 -31.24 26.43
N PRO A 176 -17.33 -31.16 25.09
CA PRO A 176 -16.39 -30.38 24.30
C PRO A 176 -16.32 -28.92 24.74
N TYR A 177 -15.15 -28.29 24.59
CA TYR A 177 -14.89 -26.95 25.09
C TYR A 177 -15.88 -25.93 24.47
N PRO A 178 -16.80 -25.35 25.27
CA PRO A 178 -17.88 -24.54 24.73
C PRO A 178 -17.38 -23.16 24.31
N GLY A 179 -16.34 -22.66 24.97
CA GLY A 179 -15.71 -21.37 24.68
C GLY A 179 -15.29 -20.62 25.93
N THR A 180 -14.61 -19.49 25.75
CA THR A 180 -13.91 -18.78 26.83
C THR A 180 -14.82 -18.13 27.87
N MET A 181 -16.02 -17.72 27.47
CA MET A 181 -16.99 -17.03 28.33
C MET A 181 -18.19 -17.91 28.69
N LEU A 182 -18.24 -19.14 28.16
CA LEU A 182 -19.32 -20.07 28.44
C LEU A 182 -18.97 -20.92 29.66
N LYS A 183 -19.98 -21.22 30.47
CA LYS A 183 -19.86 -22.21 31.52
C LYS A 183 -19.57 -23.56 30.88
N TRP A 184 -18.64 -24.29 31.47
CA TRP A 184 -18.19 -25.59 31.05
C TRP A 184 -18.49 -26.56 32.17
N ARG A 185 -19.27 -27.61 31.85
CA ARG A 185 -19.56 -28.67 32.81
C ARG A 185 -18.33 -29.54 33.03
N CYS A 186 -17.97 -29.69 34.30
CA CYS A 186 -16.85 -30.54 34.71
C CYS A 186 -17.24 -31.34 35.95
N THR A 187 -16.62 -32.50 36.15
CA THR A 187 -16.65 -33.23 37.42
C THR A 187 -15.39 -32.92 38.22
N CYS A 188 -15.53 -32.68 39.51
CA CYS A 188 -14.38 -32.57 40.39
C CYS A 188 -13.77 -33.94 40.67
N VAL A 189 -12.48 -34.11 40.37
CA VAL A 189 -11.78 -35.40 40.53
C VAL A 189 -11.69 -35.84 42.00
N SER A 190 -11.66 -34.89 42.95
CA SER A 190 -11.51 -35.21 44.37
C SER A 190 -12.80 -35.57 45.09
N CYS A 191 -13.94 -34.99 44.71
CA CYS A 191 -15.22 -35.20 45.42
C CYS A 191 -16.35 -35.73 44.53
N GLY A 192 -16.15 -35.85 43.21
CA GLY A 192 -17.14 -36.35 42.26
C GLY A 192 -18.28 -35.39 41.94
N GLU A 193 -18.32 -34.19 42.53
CA GLU A 193 -19.38 -33.21 42.29
C GLU A 193 -19.28 -32.60 40.87
N GLU A 194 -20.42 -32.48 40.18
CA GLU A 194 -20.51 -31.71 38.95
C GLU A 194 -20.51 -30.20 39.24
N VAL A 195 -19.69 -29.46 38.51
CA VAL A 195 -19.54 -28.02 38.64
C VAL A 195 -19.65 -27.35 37.28
N GLU A 196 -20.27 -26.18 37.25
CA GLU A 196 -20.28 -25.29 36.09
C GLU A 196 -19.39 -24.07 36.35
N THR A 197 -18.31 -23.94 35.60
CA THR A 197 -17.40 -22.80 35.72
C THR A 197 -16.85 -22.40 34.35
N THR A 198 -16.20 -21.25 34.25
CA THR A 198 -15.52 -20.86 33.01
C THR A 198 -14.03 -21.18 33.12
N ARG A 199 -13.40 -21.62 32.03
CA ARG A 199 -11.94 -21.82 31.97
C ARG A 199 -11.18 -20.58 32.46
N SER A 200 -11.63 -19.39 32.04
CA SER A 200 -11.02 -18.11 32.42
C SER A 200 -11.00 -17.91 33.94
N LYS A 201 -12.11 -18.20 34.62
CA LYS A 201 -12.22 -18.11 36.09
C LYS A 201 -11.29 -19.11 36.78
N VAL A 202 -11.24 -20.36 36.31
CA VAL A 202 -10.36 -21.39 36.88
C VAL A 202 -8.90 -20.99 36.78
N ILE A 203 -8.48 -20.46 35.62
CA ILE A 203 -7.09 -20.03 35.42
C ILE A 203 -6.75 -18.81 36.27
N SER A 204 -7.64 -17.81 36.32
CA SER A 204 -7.39 -16.52 36.99
C SER A 204 -7.47 -16.63 38.51
N SER A 205 -8.41 -17.41 39.03
CA SER A 205 -8.54 -17.63 40.48
C SER A 205 -7.60 -18.71 41.01
N GLY A 206 -7.21 -19.65 40.15
CA GLY A 206 -6.43 -20.83 40.54
C GLY A 206 -7.15 -21.80 41.47
N LEU A 207 -8.46 -21.65 41.61
CA LEU A 207 -9.32 -22.48 42.41
C LEU A 207 -10.13 -23.39 41.48
N GLY A 208 -10.13 -24.69 41.79
CA GLY A 208 -10.93 -25.70 41.11
C GLY A 208 -12.38 -25.73 41.60
N CYS A 209 -12.80 -26.86 42.17
CA CYS A 209 -14.14 -27.03 42.71
C CYS A 209 -14.42 -26.07 43.89
N PRO A 210 -15.56 -25.34 43.92
CA PRO A 210 -15.89 -24.40 44.98
C PRO A 210 -16.11 -25.07 46.35
N ARG A 211 -16.49 -26.36 46.37
CA ARG A 211 -16.66 -27.11 47.62
C ARG A 211 -15.34 -27.59 48.22
N CYS A 212 -14.38 -27.95 47.38
CA CYS A 212 -13.09 -28.46 47.83
C CYS A 212 -12.05 -27.35 48.01
N ALA A 213 -12.23 -26.20 47.35
CA ALA A 213 -11.30 -25.07 47.33
C ALA A 213 -9.83 -25.49 47.06
N LEU A 214 -9.62 -26.59 46.32
CA LEU A 214 -8.29 -27.11 46.05
C LEU A 214 -7.50 -26.09 45.21
N PRO A 215 -6.31 -25.67 45.68
CA PRO A 215 -5.40 -24.88 44.85
C PRO A 215 -4.86 -25.73 43.69
N LYS A 216 -4.41 -25.09 42.60
CA LYS A 216 -3.78 -25.76 41.46
C LYS A 216 -2.74 -26.79 41.94
N THR A 217 -2.90 -28.05 41.56
CA THR A 217 -1.87 -29.06 41.78
C THR A 217 -0.75 -28.83 40.77
N THR A 218 0.37 -28.26 41.19
CA THR A 218 1.60 -28.27 40.39
C THR A 218 1.98 -29.75 40.17
N PRO A 219 2.28 -30.21 38.95
CA PRO A 219 2.74 -31.57 38.75
C PRO A 219 4.02 -31.78 39.56
N ALA A 220 4.07 -32.85 40.37
CA ALA A 220 5.31 -33.32 40.94
C ALA A 220 6.22 -33.75 39.78
N GLN A 221 7.35 -33.05 39.62
CA GLN A 221 8.42 -33.47 38.71
C GLN A 221 8.99 -34.77 39.26
N GLY A 222 8.82 -35.87 38.50
CA GLY A 222 9.50 -37.14 38.70
C GLY A 222 10.64 -37.28 37.71
#